data_AF-A0A7C2YGX7-F1
#
_entry.id   AF-A0A7C2YGX7-F1
#
_cell.length_a   1.000
_cell.length_b   1.000
_cell.length_c   1.000
_cell.angle_alpha   90.00
_cell.angle_beta   90.00
_cell.angle_gamma   90.00
#
_symmetry.space_group_name_H-M   'P 1'
#
loop_
_entity.id
_entity.type
_entity.pdbx_description
1 polymer ?
#
loop_
_entity_poly.entity_id
_entity_poly.type
_entity_poly.pdbx_seq_one_letter_code
_entity_poly.pdbx_strand_id
1 'polypeptide(L)'
;MLILVDEAGDAGLSLVKGSSKFFVVTLVIFQEEEEAIACDHRLEQLRCEFNLPGTFEFHFRDTPPRLKSEFFKTIAPFNFSYK
;
A
#
# COMPACT_ATOMS: atom_id res chain seq x y z
N MET A 1 -10.10 -5.01 14.35
CA MET A 1 -8.98 -4.05 14.21
C MET A 1 -7.78 -4.74 13.59
N LEU A 2 -7.39 -4.29 12.39
CA LEU A 2 -6.22 -4.75 11.65
C LEU A 2 -5.23 -3.57 11.51
N ILE A 3 -3.95 -3.82 11.79
CA ILE A 3 -2.88 -2.83 11.66
C ILE A 3 -1.85 -3.39 10.69
N LEU A 4 -1.64 -2.67 9.59
CA LEU A 4 -0.63 -2.97 8.58
C LEU A 4 0.53 -2.01 8.79
N VAL A 5 1.76 -2.55 8.82
CA VAL A 5 2.99 -1.78 9.03
C VAL A 5 3.86 -1.93 7.80
N ASP A 6 4.40 -0.81 7.32
CA ASP A 6 5.40 -0.81 6.27
C ASP A 6 6.50 0.22 6.58
N GLU A 7 7.70 -0.05 6.09
CA GLU A 7 8.85 0.82 6.26
C GLU A 7 9.50 1.23 4.94
N ALA A 8 10.01 2.46 4.92
CA ALA A 8 10.81 2.97 3.82
C ALA A 8 12.15 3.51 4.33
N GLY A 9 13.23 3.08 3.71
CA GLY A 9 14.59 3.49 4.06
C GLY A 9 15.50 2.30 4.30
N ASP A 10 16.62 2.55 4.96
CA ASP A 10 17.62 1.54 5.28
C ASP A 10 17.48 1.11 6.75
N ALA A 11 16.94 -0.08 6.99
CA ALA A 11 16.77 -0.64 8.33
C ALA A 11 18.11 -0.89 9.05
N GLY A 12 19.22 -0.96 8.31
CA GLY A 12 20.58 -1.04 8.85
C GLY A 12 21.15 0.30 9.32
N LEU A 13 20.40 1.40 9.18
CA LEU A 13 20.79 2.77 9.55
C LEU A 13 22.09 3.24 8.91
N SER A 14 22.46 2.67 7.76
CA SER A 14 23.60 3.16 6.98
C SER A 14 23.27 4.57 6.47
N LEU A 15 24.11 5.55 6.83
CA LEU A 15 24.02 6.92 6.32
C LEU A 15 25.02 7.17 5.17
N VAL A 16 25.63 6.11 4.63
CA VAL A 16 26.57 6.20 3.51
C VAL A 16 25.84 6.37 2.18
N LYS A 17 26.60 6.74 1.14
CA LYS A 17 26.10 7.06 -0.19
C LYS A 17 25.19 5.94 -0.74
N GLY A 18 23.93 6.26 -1.00
CA GLY A 18 22.92 5.34 -1.55
C GLY A 18 21.77 5.02 -0.59
N SER A 19 21.98 5.21 0.71
CA SER A 19 20.94 5.03 1.73
C SER A 19 20.18 6.34 2.02
N SER A 20 18.90 6.21 2.37
CA SER A 20 18.08 7.35 2.78
C SER A 20 18.57 7.91 4.12
N LYS A 21 18.54 9.25 4.27
CA LYS A 21 18.77 9.90 5.58
C LYS A 21 17.63 9.69 6.57
N PHE A 22 16.47 9.30 6.07
CA PHE A 22 15.26 9.09 6.84
C PHE A 22 14.86 7.62 6.76
N PHE A 23 14.53 7.06 7.92
CA PHE A 23 13.82 5.81 8.03
C PHE A 23 12.40 6.15 8.45
N VAL A 24 11.44 5.80 7.59
CA VAL A 24 10.03 6.11 7.78
C VAL A 24 9.31 4.80 8.07
N VAL A 25 8.53 4.77 9.13
CA VAL A 25 7.60 3.68 9.42
C VAL A 25 6.20 4.27 9.32
N THR A 26 5.32 3.60 8.60
CA THR A 26 3.92 4.02 8.43
C THR A 26 3.00 2.90 8.89
N LEU A 27 1.88 3.29 9.48
CA LEU A 27 0.81 2.39 9.90
C LEU A 27 -0.44 2.68 9.10
N VAL A 28 -1.13 1.65 8.65
CA VAL A 28 -2.51 1.73 8.16
C VAL A 28 -3.40 0.93 9.11
N ILE A 29 -4.41 1.59 9.66
CA ILE A 29 -5.24 1.06 10.74
C ILE A 29 -6.69 0.99 10.27
N PHE A 30 -7.20 -0.22 10.16
CA PHE A 30 -8.62 -0.51 9.99
C PHE A 30 -9.21 -0.86 11.36
N GLN A 31 -10.23 -0.13 11.80
CA GLN A 31 -10.88 -0.41 13.10
C GLN A 31 -11.72 -1.68 13.02
N GLU A 32 -12.49 -1.81 11.94
CA GLU A 32 -13.31 -2.99 11.62
C GLU A 32 -12.54 -3.91 10.67
N GLU A 33 -12.58 -5.22 10.93
CA GLU A 33 -11.87 -6.21 10.12
C GLU A 33 -12.55 -6.42 8.76
N GLU A 34 -13.89 -6.35 8.75
CA GLU A 34 -14.72 -6.49 7.56
C GLU A 34 -14.40 -5.40 6.52
N GLU A 35 -14.07 -4.19 6.97
CA GLU A 35 -13.66 -3.07 6.11
C GLU A 35 -12.33 -3.37 5.39
N ALA A 36 -11.37 -3.97 6.11
CA ALA A 36 -10.09 -4.37 5.54
C ALA A 36 -10.27 -5.49 4.49
N ILE A 37 -11.10 -6.48 4.80
CA ILE A 37 -11.43 -7.59 3.88
C ILE A 37 -12.12 -7.05 2.63
N ALA A 38 -13.07 -6.13 2.79
CA ALA A 38 -13.76 -5.50 1.67
C ALA A 38 -12.79 -4.67 0.79
N CYS A 39 -11.83 -3.98 1.41
CA CYS A 39 -10.77 -3.25 0.70
C CYS A 39 -9.88 -4.20 -0.12
N ASP A 40 -9.48 -5.34 0.46
CA ASP A 40 -8.65 -6.34 -0.22
C ASP A 40 -9.40 -6.95 -1.43
N HIS A 41 -10.66 -7.35 -1.25
CA HIS A 41 -11.50 -7.83 -2.35
C HIS A 41 -11.68 -6.81 -3.47
N ARG A 42 -11.81 -5.52 -3.12
CA ARG A 42 -11.90 -4.47 -4.15
C ARG A 42 -10.58 -4.32 -4.92
N LEU A 43 -9.43 -4.50 -4.27
CA LEU A 43 -8.13 -4.53 -4.95
C LEU A 43 -7.96 -5.76 -5.84
N GLU A 44 -8.49 -6.92 -5.45
CA GLU A 44 -8.56 -8.10 -6.35
C GLU A 44 -9.36 -7.79 -7.62
N GLN A 45 -10.51 -7.12 -7.49
CA GLN A 45 -11.30 -6.68 -8.64
C GLN A 45 -10.53 -5.68 -9.52
N LEU A 46 -9.77 -4.75 -8.91
CA LEU A 46 -8.91 -3.82 -9.66
C LEU A 46 -7.83 -4.55 -10.46
N ARG A 47 -7.24 -5.62 -9.92
CA ARG A 47 -6.30 -6.47 -10.67
C ARG A 47 -6.97 -7.05 -11.91
N CYS A 48 -8.20 -7.56 -11.78
CA CYS A 48 -8.98 -8.07 -12.90
C CYS A 48 -9.31 -6.99 -13.94
N GLU A 49 -9.75 -5.80 -13.51
CA GLU A 49 -10.08 -4.67 -14.39
C GLU A 49 -8.89 -4.23 -15.26
N PHE A 50 -7.67 -4.37 -14.76
CA PHE A 50 -6.43 -4.05 -15.45
C PHE A 50 -5.75 -5.26 -16.12
N ASN A 51 -6.38 -6.44 -16.10
CA ASN A 51 -5.81 -7.71 -16.60
C ASN A 51 -4.45 -8.06 -15.96
N LEU A 52 -4.29 -7.75 -14.68
CA LEU A 52 -3.10 -8.06 -13.90
C LEU A 52 -3.19 -9.48 -13.33
N PRO A 53 -2.05 -10.18 -13.18
CA PRO A 53 -2.01 -11.45 -12.45
C PRO A 53 -2.55 -11.30 -11.02
N GLY A 54 -3.16 -12.36 -10.47
CA GLY A 54 -3.59 -12.37 -9.06
C GLY A 54 -2.44 -12.18 -8.07
N THR A 55 -1.22 -12.57 -8.46
CA THR A 55 0.01 -12.37 -7.69
C THR A 55 0.66 -11.00 -7.92
N PHE A 56 0.00 -10.10 -8.66
CA PHE A 56 0.55 -8.76 -8.92
C PHE A 56 0.52 -7.93 -7.64
N GLU A 57 1.70 -7.42 -7.28
CA GLU A 57 1.90 -6.52 -6.14
C GLU A 57 2.00 -5.07 -6.62
N PHE A 58 1.24 -4.17 -5.97
CA PHE A 58 1.23 -2.75 -6.29
C PHE A 58 2.42 -2.02 -5.67
N HIS A 59 3.61 -2.18 -6.25
CA HIS A 59 4.76 -1.40 -5.82
C HIS A 59 4.66 0.05 -6.32
N PHE A 60 4.62 1.02 -5.40
CA PHE A 60 4.47 2.44 -5.77
C PHE A 60 5.57 2.92 -6.73
N ARG A 61 6.80 2.40 -6.66
CA ARG A 61 7.87 2.80 -7.59
C ARG A 61 7.59 2.32 -9.02
N ASP A 62 7.21 1.06 -9.18
CA ASP A 62 7.17 0.37 -10.47
C ASP A 62 5.80 0.43 -11.14
N THR A 63 4.75 0.74 -10.36
CA THR A 63 3.38 0.89 -10.87
C THR A 63 3.29 2.13 -11.78
N PRO A 64 2.69 2.06 -12.99
CA PRO A 64 2.54 3.22 -13.85
C PRO A 64 1.57 4.26 -13.27
N PRO A 65 1.73 5.57 -13.57
CA PRO A 65 0.93 6.64 -12.95
C PRO A 65 -0.59 6.44 -13.02
N ARG A 66 -1.09 5.93 -14.14
CA ARG A 66 -2.52 5.62 -14.33
C ARG A 66 -3.02 4.59 -13.31
N LEU A 67 -2.27 3.50 -13.12
CA LEU A 67 -2.63 2.44 -12.21
C LEU A 67 -2.51 2.89 -10.74
N LYS A 68 -1.51 3.73 -10.41
CA LYS A 68 -1.43 4.36 -9.08
C LYS A 68 -2.68 5.19 -8.78
N SER A 69 -3.11 6.01 -9.73
CA SER A 69 -4.28 6.86 -9.53
C SER A 69 -5.54 6.02 -9.30
N GLU A 70 -5.72 4.93 -10.05
CA GLU A 70 -6.87 4.05 -9.85
C GLU A 70 -6.79 3.28 -8.54
N PHE A 71 -5.59 2.84 -8.12
CA PHE A 71 -5.37 2.24 -6.80
C PHE A 71 -5.83 3.19 -5.69
N PHE A 72 -5.38 4.45 -5.67
CA PHE A 72 -5.77 5.40 -4.62
C PHE A 72 -7.27 5.72 -4.64
N LYS A 73 -7.85 5.93 -5.83
CA LYS A 73 -9.31 6.13 -5.95
C LYS A 73 -10.10 4.93 -5.45
N THR A 74 -9.55 3.73 -5.64
CA THR A 74 -10.17 2.47 -5.25
C THR A 74 -10.22 2.32 -3.74
N ILE A 75 -9.12 2.66 -3.04
CA ILE A 75 -9.05 2.52 -1.58
C ILE A 75 -9.61 3.74 -0.83
N ALA A 76 -9.65 4.93 -1.44
CA ALA A 76 -10.08 6.16 -0.79
C ALA A 76 -11.48 6.14 -0.12
N PRO A 77 -12.48 5.37 -0.60
CA PRO A 77 -13.78 5.28 0.06
C PRO A 77 -13.79 4.47 1.36
N PHE A 78 -12.77 3.63 1.59
CA PHE A 78 -12.73 2.74 2.75
C PHE A 78 -12.33 3.50 4.03
N ASN A 79 -12.89 3.06 5.16
CA ASN A 79 -12.64 3.68 6.45
C ASN A 79 -11.37 3.11 7.12
N PHE A 80 -10.24 3.73 6.83
CA PHE A 80 -8.99 3.50 7.56
C PHE A 80 -8.32 4.82 7.94
N SER A 81 -7.38 4.74 8.88
CA SER A 81 -6.51 5.86 9.26
C SER A 81 -5.06 5.50 9.03
N TYR A 82 -4.19 6.48 8.79
CA TYR A 82 -2.76 6.28 8.67
C TYR A 82 -1.98 7.14 9.67
N LYS A 83 -0.82 6.64 10.11
CA LYS A 83 0.09 7.30 11.07
C LYS A 83 1.54 7.16 10.64
#